data_AF-A0A015MZS4-F1
#
_entry.id   AF-A0A015MZS4-F1
#
_cell.length_a   1.000
_cell.length_b   1.000
_cell.length_c   1.000
_cell.angle_alpha   90.00
_cell.angle_beta   90.00
_cell.angle_gamma   90.00
#
_symmetry.space_group_name_H-M   'P 1'
#
loop_
_entity.id
_entity.type
_entity.pdbx_description
1 polymer ?
#
loop_
_entity_poly.entity_id
_entity_poly.type
_entity_poly.pdbx_seq_one_letter_code
_entity_poly.pdbx_strand_id
1 'polypeptide(L)'
;MSILNLGLQSVGLMRTEMNDESEKLMSKCGTMNEIRKIAEENPTLKGDLIASLQAPINLIHNVFSRQSLKDEPFETFTAASETEMERFWETIQLVDGSVTNEDCTAEHIKQRPLLQEFLEHCCTAKHYSFTIKKCGEPSCTICRSPRCSPEDFEQLYRLPDPVPGEDMHYKSFEELYGKQTTEDHRPSLILRTLKQK
;
A
#
# COMPACT_ATOMS: atom_id res chain seq x y z
N MET A 1 21.88 -5.32 9.24
CA MET A 1 20.93 -4.30 9.75
C MET A 1 20.44 -3.50 8.57
N SER A 2 19.16 -3.14 8.51
CA SER A 2 18.68 -2.27 7.43
C SER A 2 19.41 -0.93 7.51
N ILE A 3 19.72 -0.34 6.36
CA ILE A 3 20.25 1.03 6.23
C ILE A 3 19.36 2.05 6.98
N LEU A 4 18.05 1.78 7.06
CA LEU A 4 17.09 2.53 7.86
C LEU A 4 17.44 2.56 9.35
N ASN A 5 17.84 1.42 9.92
CA ASN A 5 18.23 1.34 11.32
C ASN A 5 19.54 2.07 11.61
N LEU A 6 20.44 2.14 10.63
CA LEU A 6 21.69 2.91 10.75
C LEU A 6 21.40 4.42 10.77
N GLY A 7 20.52 4.89 9.88
CA GLY A 7 20.13 6.30 9.84
C GLY A 7 19.47 6.81 11.12
N LEU A 8 18.69 5.96 11.79
CA LEU A 8 17.97 6.30 13.03
C LEU A 8 18.70 5.88 14.31
N GLN A 9 19.95 5.41 14.21
CA GLN A 9 20.70 5.00 15.39
C GLN A 9 20.94 6.21 16.30
N SER A 10 20.54 6.07 17.57
CA SER A 10 20.64 7.14 18.57
C SER A 10 19.80 8.40 18.28
N VAL A 11 18.79 8.30 17.42
CA VAL A 11 17.84 9.40 17.15
C VAL A 11 16.61 9.25 18.05
N GLY A 12 16.38 10.23 18.93
CA GLY A 12 15.13 10.38 19.67
C GLY A 12 14.20 11.33 18.94
N LEU A 13 12.92 10.95 18.80
CA LEU A 13 11.90 11.77 18.16
C LEU A 13 10.87 12.21 19.20
N MET A 14 10.62 13.51 19.24
CA MET A 14 9.58 14.10 20.06
C MET A 14 8.93 15.22 19.25
N ARG A 15 7.60 15.30 19.30
CA ARG A 15 6.88 16.43 18.73
C ARG A 15 7.15 17.68 19.55
N THR A 16 7.04 18.84 18.92
CA THR A 16 7.02 20.10 19.65
C THR A 16 5.76 20.17 20.53
N GLU A 17 5.84 20.88 21.64
CA GLU A 17 4.66 21.15 22.47
C GLU A 17 3.66 22.02 21.68
N MET A 18 2.39 21.65 21.72
CA MET A 18 1.28 22.43 21.15
C MET A 18 0.85 23.52 22.14
N ASN A 19 -0.16 24.31 21.80
CA ASN A 19 -0.77 25.20 22.79
C ASN A 19 -1.47 24.40 23.92
N ASP A 20 -1.65 25.04 25.07
CA ASP A 20 -2.22 24.43 26.28
C ASP A 20 -3.59 23.77 26.05
N GLU A 21 -4.42 24.31 25.15
CA GLU A 21 -5.75 23.77 24.87
C GLU A 21 -5.65 22.45 24.10
N SER A 22 -4.87 22.44 23.01
CA SER A 22 -4.60 21.25 22.22
C SER A 22 -3.86 20.18 23.01
N GLU A 23 -2.94 20.54 23.91
CA GLU A 23 -2.30 19.60 24.84
C GLU A 23 -3.31 18.97 25.82
N LYS A 24 -4.23 19.77 26.38
CA LYS A 24 -5.30 19.27 27.25
C LYS A 24 -6.26 18.34 26.52
N LEU A 25 -6.55 18.59 25.24
CA LEU A 25 -7.35 17.69 24.42
C LEU A 25 -6.59 16.40 24.11
N MET A 26 -5.32 16.52 23.71
CA MET A 26 -4.46 15.41 23.35
C MET A 26 -4.21 14.46 24.53
N SER A 27 -4.02 14.99 25.74
CA SER A 27 -3.78 14.19 26.96
C SER A 27 -4.96 13.29 27.36
N LYS A 28 -6.17 13.57 26.85
CA LYS A 28 -7.36 12.74 27.06
C LYS A 28 -7.48 11.60 26.05
N CYS A 29 -6.67 11.59 25.00
CA CYS A 29 -6.69 10.56 23.96
C CYS A 29 -5.69 9.43 24.30
N GLY A 30 -6.16 8.20 24.34
CA GLY A 30 -5.33 7.00 24.46
C GLY A 30 -5.03 6.33 23.11
N THR A 31 -5.78 6.65 22.05
CA THR A 31 -5.66 5.98 20.74
C THR A 31 -5.68 6.94 19.55
N MET A 32 -5.15 6.50 18.41
CA MET A 32 -5.21 7.26 17.15
C MET A 32 -6.64 7.56 16.67
N ASN A 33 -7.59 6.68 16.94
CA ASN A 33 -8.99 6.89 16.54
C ASN A 33 -9.64 7.99 17.39
N GLU A 34 -9.35 8.04 18.69
CA GLU A 34 -9.82 9.12 19.56
C GLU A 34 -9.23 10.47 19.14
N ILE A 35 -7.94 10.53 18.83
CA ILE A 35 -7.29 11.76 18.34
C ILE A 35 -7.99 12.27 17.08
N ARG A 36 -8.25 11.38 16.11
CA ARG A 36 -8.96 11.74 14.86
C ARG A 36 -10.35 12.29 15.15
N LYS A 37 -11.13 11.61 15.99
CA LYS A 37 -12.48 12.04 16.35
C LYS A 37 -12.50 13.42 17.02
N ILE A 38 -11.60 13.67 17.97
CA ILE A 38 -11.51 14.99 18.62
C ILE A 38 -11.05 16.06 17.62
N ALA A 39 -10.14 15.73 16.70
CA ALA A 39 -9.67 16.65 15.67
C ALA A 39 -10.74 16.98 14.61
N GLU A 40 -11.68 16.07 14.34
CA GLU A 40 -12.87 16.35 13.51
C GLU A 40 -13.80 17.37 14.18
N GLU A 41 -13.99 17.25 15.50
CA GLU A 41 -14.78 18.19 16.30
C GLU A 41 -14.05 19.53 16.54
N ASN A 42 -12.71 19.52 16.54
CA ASN A 42 -11.85 20.67 16.86
C ASN A 42 -10.76 20.86 15.78
N PRO A 43 -11.04 21.61 14.70
CA PRO A 43 -10.09 21.81 13.60
C PRO A 43 -8.74 22.42 14.02
N THR A 44 -8.72 23.20 15.10
CA THR A 44 -7.49 23.77 15.68
C THR A 44 -6.51 22.67 16.10
N LEU A 45 -6.99 21.59 16.72
CA LEU A 45 -6.16 20.47 17.15
C LEU A 45 -5.46 19.79 15.94
N LYS A 46 -6.16 19.66 14.81
CA LYS A 46 -5.57 19.12 13.57
C LYS A 46 -4.40 19.98 13.11
N GLY A 47 -4.57 21.30 13.07
CA GLY A 47 -3.53 22.25 12.68
C GLY A 47 -2.33 22.23 13.63
N ASP A 48 -2.58 22.28 14.94
CA ASP A 48 -1.52 22.27 15.96
C ASP A 48 -0.74 20.96 15.96
N LEU A 49 -1.42 19.82 15.78
CA LEU A 49 -0.77 18.52 15.73
C LEU A 49 0.15 18.41 14.51
N ILE A 50 -0.31 18.86 13.34
CA ILE A 50 0.52 18.91 12.12
C ILE A 50 1.75 19.80 12.35
N ALA A 51 1.56 21.00 12.90
CA ALA A 51 2.66 21.92 13.18
C ALA A 51 3.65 21.32 14.19
N SER A 52 3.16 20.65 15.23
CA SER A 52 3.99 20.01 16.26
C SER A 52 4.89 18.90 15.72
N LEU A 53 4.46 18.23 14.65
CA LEU A 53 5.19 17.13 14.00
C LEU A 53 6.19 17.62 12.95
N GLN A 54 6.13 18.88 12.54
CA GLN A 54 6.98 19.39 11.46
C GLN A 54 8.48 19.27 11.78
N ALA A 55 8.87 19.56 13.03
CA ALA A 55 10.26 19.45 13.47
C ALA A 55 10.82 18.01 13.36
N PRO A 56 10.17 16.98 13.95
CA PRO A 56 10.64 15.61 13.79
C PRO A 56 10.53 15.10 12.35
N ILE A 57 9.52 15.50 11.57
CA ILE A 57 9.43 15.14 10.13
C ILE A 57 10.63 15.68 9.36
N ASN A 58 10.98 16.95 9.55
CA ASN A 58 12.13 17.57 8.89
C ASN A 58 13.46 16.91 9.31
N LEU A 59 13.60 16.54 10.58
CA LEU A 59 14.78 15.81 11.07
C LEU A 59 14.93 14.47 10.34
N ILE A 60 13.85 13.68 10.26
CA ILE A 60 13.84 12.38 9.59
C ILE A 60 14.16 12.54 8.10
N HIS A 61 13.51 13.50 7.43
CA HIS A 61 13.78 13.84 6.03
C HIS A 61 15.27 14.12 5.80
N ASN A 62 15.87 14.99 6.62
CA ASN A 62 17.29 15.37 6.51
C ASN A 62 18.25 14.21 6.79
N VAL A 63 17.89 13.28 7.68
CA VAL A 63 18.67 12.07 7.94
C VAL A 63 18.66 11.19 6.70
N PHE A 64 17.48 10.89 6.16
CA PHE A 64 17.33 9.99 5.02
C PHE A 64 17.86 10.56 3.71
N SER A 65 17.74 11.87 3.47
CA SER A 65 18.28 12.52 2.27
C SER A 65 19.81 12.46 2.17
N ARG A 66 20.50 12.09 3.25
CA ARG A 66 21.97 11.93 3.30
C ARG A 66 22.40 10.47 3.17
N GLN A 67 21.45 9.53 3.15
CA GLN A 67 21.73 8.11 3.03
C GLN A 67 21.63 7.69 1.57
N SER A 68 22.40 6.66 1.22
CA SER A 68 22.35 5.99 -0.07
C SER A 68 22.54 4.49 0.10
N LEU A 69 22.08 3.73 -0.88
CA LEU A 69 22.34 2.30 -0.99
C LEU A 69 22.96 2.04 -2.37
N LYS A 70 24.19 1.53 -2.39
CA LYS A 70 24.93 1.27 -3.66
C LYS A 70 25.00 2.51 -4.56
N ASP A 71 25.35 3.65 -3.95
CA ASP A 71 25.44 4.96 -4.60
C ASP A 71 24.11 5.54 -5.13
N GLU A 72 22.97 4.87 -4.86
CA GLU A 72 21.64 5.42 -5.13
C GLU A 72 21.10 6.14 -3.87
N PRO A 73 20.84 7.46 -3.93
CA PRO A 73 20.32 8.21 -2.80
C PRO A 73 18.88 7.79 -2.48
N PHE A 74 18.48 7.88 -1.20
CA PHE A 74 17.08 7.69 -0.87
C PHE A 74 16.24 8.89 -1.25
N GLU A 75 15.07 8.59 -1.78
CA GLU A 75 14.01 9.55 -2.02
C GLU A 75 13.08 9.60 -0.80
N THR A 76 12.64 10.80 -0.47
CA THR A 76 11.64 11.04 0.55
C THR A 76 10.47 11.75 -0.09
N PHE A 77 9.27 11.43 0.38
CA PHE A 77 8.03 11.96 -0.17
C PHE A 77 7.29 12.75 0.89
N THR A 78 6.62 13.82 0.47
CA THR A 78 5.67 14.52 1.33
C THR A 78 4.41 13.69 1.50
N ALA A 79 3.65 13.96 2.56
CA ALA A 79 2.33 13.38 2.73
C ALA A 79 1.41 13.79 1.56
N ALA A 80 0.52 12.89 1.16
CA ALA A 80 -0.49 13.19 0.16
C ALA A 80 -1.44 14.29 0.66
N SER A 81 -1.76 15.24 -0.21
CA SER A 81 -2.78 16.26 0.01
C SER A 81 -4.19 15.66 0.02
N GLU A 82 -5.15 16.39 0.59
CA GLU A 82 -6.56 15.99 0.59
C GLU A 82 -7.08 15.75 -0.84
N THR A 83 -6.74 16.63 -1.78
CA THR A 83 -7.08 16.48 -3.20
C THR A 83 -6.44 15.24 -3.85
N GLU A 84 -5.21 14.87 -3.48
CA GLU A 84 -4.60 13.64 -4.00
C GLU A 84 -5.30 12.39 -3.45
N MET A 85 -5.66 12.40 -2.17
CA MET A 85 -6.44 11.33 -1.56
C MET A 85 -7.84 11.20 -2.18
N GLU A 86 -8.50 12.33 -2.48
CA GLU A 86 -9.79 12.37 -3.18
C GLU A 86 -9.69 11.76 -4.58
N ARG A 87 -8.70 12.17 -5.38
CA ARG A 87 -8.46 11.60 -6.72
C ARG A 87 -8.17 10.10 -6.70
N PHE A 88 -7.46 9.64 -5.66
CA PHE A 88 -7.23 8.22 -5.46
C PHE A 88 -8.56 7.49 -5.22
N TRP A 89 -9.44 8.05 -4.39
CA TRP A 89 -10.78 7.50 -4.16
C TRP A 89 -11.68 7.53 -5.38
N GLU A 90 -11.67 8.61 -6.17
CA GLU A 90 -12.40 8.71 -7.43
C GLU A 90 -12.06 7.55 -8.38
N THR A 91 -10.82 7.08 -8.36
CA THR A 91 -10.39 5.93 -9.17
C THR A 91 -11.07 4.63 -8.75
N ILE A 92 -11.24 4.41 -7.44
CA ILE A 92 -11.94 3.23 -6.91
C ILE A 92 -13.45 3.36 -7.17
N GLN A 93 -14.00 4.56 -7.08
CA GLN A 93 -15.40 4.84 -7.37
C GLN A 93 -15.81 4.58 -8.83
N LEU A 94 -14.84 4.51 -9.77
CA LEU A 94 -15.10 4.05 -11.13
C LEU A 94 -15.57 2.58 -11.20
N VAL A 95 -15.18 1.78 -10.20
CA VAL A 95 -15.58 0.38 -10.06
C VAL A 95 -16.87 0.27 -9.25
N ASP A 96 -16.92 0.93 -8.10
CA ASP A 96 -18.07 0.93 -7.21
C ASP A 96 -18.30 2.33 -6.62
N GLY A 97 -19.30 3.04 -7.14
CA GLY A 97 -19.63 4.39 -6.71
C GLY A 97 -20.19 4.50 -5.30
N SER A 98 -20.50 3.37 -4.62
CA SER A 98 -20.94 3.37 -3.22
C SER A 98 -19.78 3.50 -2.22
N VAL A 99 -18.54 3.39 -2.71
CA VAL A 99 -17.34 3.42 -1.90
C VAL A 99 -16.98 4.85 -1.51
N THR A 100 -16.56 5.01 -0.25
CA THR A 100 -16.29 6.26 0.44
C THR A 100 -14.92 6.22 1.13
N ASN A 101 -14.44 7.38 1.57
CA ASN A 101 -13.19 7.48 2.33
C ASN A 101 -13.25 6.83 3.72
N GLU A 102 -14.43 6.40 4.18
CA GLU A 102 -14.61 5.63 5.41
C GLU A 102 -14.36 4.13 5.21
N ASP A 103 -14.30 3.64 3.96
CA ASP A 103 -14.10 2.23 3.61
C ASP A 103 -12.64 1.77 3.75
N CYS A 104 -12.04 2.02 4.92
CA CYS A 104 -10.62 1.76 5.21
C CYS A 104 -10.33 0.36 5.78
N THR A 105 -11.31 -0.55 5.84
CA THR A 105 -11.12 -1.89 6.42
C THR A 105 -11.56 -3.01 5.47
N ALA A 106 -11.03 -4.20 5.67
CA ALA A 106 -11.43 -5.38 4.90
C ALA A 106 -12.93 -5.68 5.06
N GLU A 107 -13.52 -5.39 6.22
CA GLU A 107 -14.94 -5.63 6.46
C GLU A 107 -15.82 -4.62 5.73
N HIS A 108 -15.40 -3.34 5.68
CA HIS A 108 -16.04 -2.34 4.84
C HIS A 108 -16.04 -2.75 3.37
N ILE A 109 -14.89 -3.20 2.86
CA ILE A 109 -14.74 -3.65 1.45
C ILE A 109 -15.63 -4.86 1.13
N LYS A 110 -15.83 -5.79 2.06
CA LYS A 110 -16.73 -6.95 1.85
C LYS A 110 -18.20 -6.55 1.69
N GLN A 111 -18.60 -5.42 2.28
CA GLN A 111 -19.97 -4.91 2.21
C GLN A 111 -20.25 -4.18 0.88
N ARG A 112 -19.25 -4.08 -0.02
CA ARG A 112 -19.32 -3.39 -1.31
C ARG A 112 -19.42 -4.42 -2.45
N PRO A 113 -20.63 -4.82 -2.90
CA PRO A 113 -20.80 -5.97 -3.78
C PRO A 113 -20.18 -5.77 -5.16
N LEU A 114 -20.24 -4.57 -5.75
CA LEU A 114 -19.65 -4.32 -7.07
C LEU A 114 -18.11 -4.32 -6.99
N LEU A 115 -17.56 -3.82 -5.89
CA LEU A 115 -16.12 -3.91 -5.64
C LEU A 115 -15.68 -5.38 -5.45
N GLN A 116 -16.44 -6.20 -4.71
CA GLN A 116 -16.16 -7.64 -4.58
C GLN A 116 -16.19 -8.34 -5.94
N GLU A 117 -17.22 -8.07 -6.75
CA GLU A 117 -17.34 -8.63 -8.10
C GLU A 117 -16.13 -8.26 -8.97
N PHE A 118 -15.66 -7.01 -8.89
CA PHE A 118 -14.45 -6.60 -9.59
C PHE A 118 -13.18 -7.30 -9.08
N LEU A 119 -13.02 -7.43 -7.76
CA LEU A 119 -11.87 -8.11 -7.17
C LEU A 119 -11.81 -9.58 -7.61
N GLU A 120 -12.94 -10.27 -7.64
CA GLU A 120 -13.04 -11.65 -8.12
C GLU A 120 -12.81 -11.76 -9.64
N HIS A 121 -13.29 -10.78 -10.40
CA HIS A 121 -13.21 -10.79 -11.86
C HIS A 121 -11.81 -10.43 -12.40
N CYS A 122 -11.17 -9.40 -11.84
CA CYS A 122 -9.97 -8.77 -12.40
C CYS A 122 -8.72 -8.93 -11.54
N CYS A 123 -8.87 -9.24 -10.26
CA CYS A 123 -7.73 -9.28 -9.36
C CYS A 123 -7.27 -10.72 -9.12
N THR A 124 -6.00 -10.87 -8.79
CA THR A 124 -5.45 -12.12 -8.29
C THR A 124 -4.54 -11.77 -7.13
N ALA A 125 -5.01 -12.10 -5.93
CA ALA A 125 -4.26 -11.99 -4.70
C ALA A 125 -3.51 -13.31 -4.45
N LYS A 126 -2.19 -13.22 -4.37
CA LYS A 126 -1.28 -14.32 -4.00
C LYS A 126 -0.53 -13.91 -2.73
N HIS A 127 0.26 -14.81 -2.16
CA HIS A 127 0.99 -14.56 -0.93
C HIS A 127 2.03 -13.44 -1.03
N TYR A 128 2.64 -13.25 -2.21
CA TYR A 128 3.69 -12.25 -2.44
C TYR A 128 3.32 -11.19 -3.47
N SER A 129 2.14 -11.26 -4.07
CA SER A 129 1.75 -10.33 -5.13
C SER A 129 0.25 -10.12 -5.16
N PHE A 130 -0.13 -8.93 -5.59
CA PHE A 130 -1.50 -8.61 -5.94
C PHE A 130 -1.47 -8.04 -7.35
N THR A 131 -2.21 -8.65 -8.26
CA THR A 131 -2.24 -8.24 -9.66
C THR A 131 -3.65 -7.86 -10.07
N ILE A 132 -3.78 -6.79 -10.85
CA ILE A 132 -5.03 -6.36 -11.47
C ILE A 132 -4.85 -6.52 -12.98
N LYS A 133 -5.62 -7.40 -13.60
CA LYS A 133 -5.68 -7.56 -15.06
C LYS A 133 -7.15 -7.61 -15.46
N LYS A 134 -7.59 -6.62 -16.25
CA LYS A 134 -8.92 -6.59 -16.86
C LYS A 134 -9.16 -7.87 -17.70
N CYS A 135 -10.42 -8.19 -18.03
CA CYS A 135 -10.70 -9.38 -18.83
C CYS A 135 -10.42 -9.22 -20.33
N GLY A 136 -10.40 -7.99 -20.84
CA GLY A 136 -10.21 -7.69 -22.27
C GLY A 136 -11.50 -7.68 -23.09
N GLU A 137 -12.62 -8.16 -22.53
CA GLU A 137 -13.92 -8.17 -23.20
C GLU A 137 -14.47 -6.74 -23.36
N PRO A 138 -14.69 -6.25 -24.61
CA PRO A 138 -15.14 -4.88 -24.86
C PRO A 138 -16.50 -4.56 -24.25
N SER A 139 -17.37 -5.57 -24.10
CA SER A 139 -18.71 -5.43 -23.54
C SER A 139 -18.79 -5.65 -22.02
N CYS A 140 -17.65 -5.86 -21.35
CA CYS A 140 -17.63 -6.12 -19.91
C CYS A 140 -18.12 -4.93 -19.10
N THR A 141 -19.22 -5.11 -18.37
CA THR A 141 -19.80 -4.11 -17.48
C THR A 141 -19.04 -3.94 -16.17
N ILE A 142 -18.25 -4.94 -15.77
CA ILE A 142 -17.50 -4.95 -14.51
C ILE A 142 -16.23 -4.10 -14.61
N CYS A 143 -15.34 -4.40 -15.57
CA CYS A 143 -14.03 -3.75 -15.64
C CYS A 143 -13.87 -2.76 -16.79
N ARG A 144 -14.84 -2.72 -17.72
CA ARG A 144 -14.78 -1.96 -18.99
C ARG A 144 -13.57 -2.38 -19.85
N SER A 145 -13.50 -1.88 -21.08
CA SER A 145 -12.38 -2.17 -21.97
C SER A 145 -11.03 -1.70 -21.39
N PRO A 146 -9.93 -2.42 -21.67
CA PRO A 146 -8.58 -1.90 -21.48
C PRO A 146 -8.37 -0.60 -22.27
N ARG A 147 -7.47 0.27 -21.77
CA ARG A 147 -7.11 1.52 -22.47
C ARG A 147 -6.02 1.35 -23.52
N CYS A 148 -5.24 0.26 -23.45
CA CYS A 148 -4.23 -0.08 -24.44
C CYS A 148 -4.85 -0.76 -25.67
N SER A 149 -4.07 -0.90 -26.74
CA SER A 149 -4.55 -1.60 -27.93
C SER A 149 -4.77 -3.09 -27.64
N PRO A 150 -5.61 -3.78 -28.44
CA PRO A 150 -5.77 -5.23 -28.34
C PRO A 150 -4.43 -5.98 -28.47
N GLU A 151 -3.55 -5.56 -29.39
CA GLU A 151 -2.26 -6.23 -29.61
C GLU A 151 -1.33 -6.13 -28.40
N ASP A 152 -1.29 -4.97 -27.74
CA ASP A 152 -0.53 -4.78 -26.51
C ASP A 152 -1.14 -5.60 -25.37
N PHE A 153 -2.48 -5.63 -25.29
CA PHE A 153 -3.19 -6.31 -24.22
C PHE A 153 -3.02 -7.83 -24.26
N GLU A 154 -3.00 -8.43 -25.45
CA GLU A 154 -2.78 -9.86 -25.66
C GLU A 154 -1.40 -10.32 -25.16
N GLN A 155 -0.40 -9.43 -25.15
CA GLN A 155 0.94 -9.71 -24.66
C GLN A 155 1.09 -9.57 -23.13
N LEU A 156 0.06 -9.07 -22.44
CA LEU A 156 0.08 -8.94 -20.99
C LEU A 156 -0.36 -10.25 -20.34
N TYR A 157 0.49 -10.83 -19.51
CA TYR A 157 0.17 -12.03 -18.74
C TYR A 157 0.21 -11.74 -17.24
N ARG A 158 -0.42 -12.61 -16.44
CA ARG A 158 -0.32 -12.49 -14.98
C ARG A 158 1.09 -12.85 -14.53
N LEU A 159 1.53 -12.25 -13.42
CA LEU A 159 2.83 -12.57 -12.84
C LEU A 159 2.89 -14.06 -12.45
N PRO A 160 3.91 -14.80 -12.92
CA PRO A 160 4.07 -16.20 -12.56
C PRO A 160 4.51 -16.37 -11.11
N ASP A 161 4.18 -17.51 -10.52
CA ASP A 161 4.68 -17.93 -9.22
C ASP A 161 6.07 -18.56 -9.34
N PRO A 162 6.85 -18.62 -8.24
CA PRO A 162 8.12 -19.34 -8.23
C PRO A 162 7.92 -20.80 -8.61
N VAL A 163 8.62 -21.28 -9.64
CA VAL A 163 8.63 -22.70 -10.05
C VAL A 163 10.07 -23.24 -9.99
N PRO A 164 10.34 -24.33 -9.26
CA PRO A 164 11.69 -24.89 -9.17
C PRO A 164 12.20 -25.34 -10.54
N GLY A 165 13.46 -25.02 -10.82
CA GLY A 165 14.25 -25.57 -11.92
C GLY A 165 14.97 -26.86 -11.51
N GLU A 166 15.74 -27.42 -12.44
CA GLU A 166 16.52 -28.64 -12.21
C GLU A 166 17.81 -28.39 -11.42
N ASP A 167 18.27 -27.14 -11.35
CA ASP A 167 19.56 -26.70 -10.84
C ASP A 167 19.49 -26.08 -9.44
N MET A 168 18.49 -26.47 -8.63
CA MET A 168 18.21 -25.93 -7.28
C MET A 168 17.87 -24.42 -7.25
N HIS A 169 17.71 -23.77 -8.41
CA HIS A 169 17.22 -22.40 -8.53
C HIS A 169 15.77 -22.39 -9.01
N TYR A 170 15.09 -21.26 -8.90
CA TYR A 170 13.79 -21.06 -9.56
C TYR A 170 14.02 -20.75 -11.04
N LYS A 171 13.08 -21.19 -11.87
CA LYS A 171 13.03 -20.85 -13.31
C LYS A 171 12.97 -19.33 -13.50
N SER A 172 13.53 -18.85 -14.61
CA SER A 172 13.56 -17.42 -14.92
C SER A 172 12.16 -16.87 -15.22
N PHE A 173 12.01 -15.55 -15.12
CA PHE A 173 10.75 -14.89 -15.45
C PHE A 173 10.37 -15.11 -16.92
N GLU A 174 11.32 -15.00 -17.84
CA GLU A 174 11.11 -15.16 -19.28
C GLU A 174 10.62 -16.57 -19.63
N GLU A 175 11.10 -17.59 -18.91
CA GLU A 175 10.63 -18.96 -19.12
C GLU A 175 9.17 -19.12 -18.65
N LEU A 176 8.76 -18.43 -17.58
CA LEU A 176 7.47 -18.61 -16.94
C LEU A 176 6.39 -17.63 -17.40
N TYR A 177 6.76 -16.49 -17.96
CA TYR A 177 5.80 -15.45 -18.33
C TYR A 177 4.83 -15.96 -19.40
N GLY A 178 3.53 -15.84 -19.12
CA GLY A 178 2.46 -16.41 -19.95
C GLY A 178 2.10 -17.86 -19.67
N LYS A 179 2.81 -18.54 -18.77
CA LYS A 179 2.46 -19.90 -18.32
C LYS A 179 1.63 -19.87 -17.04
N GLN A 180 0.74 -20.85 -16.90
CA GLN A 180 0.01 -21.07 -15.66
C GLN A 180 0.94 -21.65 -14.61
N THR A 181 0.92 -21.06 -13.42
CA THR A 181 1.75 -21.42 -12.27
C THR A 181 0.91 -21.40 -10.99
N THR A 182 1.41 -22.03 -9.93
CA THR A 182 0.73 -22.14 -8.63
C THR A 182 1.64 -21.72 -7.49
N GLU A 183 1.04 -21.40 -6.34
CA GLU A 183 1.78 -20.98 -5.14
C GLU A 183 2.46 -22.12 -4.36
N ASP A 184 2.40 -23.35 -4.85
CA ASP A 184 2.83 -24.55 -4.11
C ASP A 184 4.32 -24.56 -3.79
N HIS A 185 5.12 -23.88 -4.61
CA HIS A 185 6.57 -23.81 -4.46
C HIS A 185 7.06 -22.49 -3.87
N ARG A 186 6.18 -21.69 -3.26
CA ARG A 186 6.59 -20.44 -2.62
C ARG A 186 7.54 -20.71 -1.43
N PRO A 187 8.66 -19.97 -1.29
CA PRO A 187 9.65 -20.20 -0.22
C PRO A 187 9.09 -20.32 1.20
N SER A 188 8.11 -19.48 1.58
CA SER A 188 7.52 -19.52 2.92
C SER A 188 6.79 -20.83 3.22
N LEU A 189 6.17 -21.46 2.22
CA LEU A 189 5.42 -22.70 2.37
C LEU A 189 6.36 -23.90 2.51
N ILE A 190 7.43 -23.92 1.71
CA ILE A 190 8.47 -24.96 1.76
C ILE A 190 9.17 -24.93 3.13
N LEU A 191 9.59 -23.76 3.61
CA LEU A 191 10.24 -23.61 4.92
C LEU A 191 9.34 -24.03 6.08
N ARG A 192 8.03 -23.75 5.99
CA ARG A 192 7.06 -24.18 7.01
C ARG A 192 6.94 -25.70 7.06
N THR A 193 6.92 -26.35 5.90
CA THR A 193 6.83 -27.82 5.79
C THR A 193 8.10 -28.50 6.31
N LEU A 194 9.28 -27.90 6.07
CA LEU A 194 10.55 -28.42 6.58
C LEU A 194 10.71 -28.27 8.09
N LYS A 195 10.15 -27.21 8.70
CA LYS A 195 10.17 -27.01 10.17
C LYS A 195 9.18 -27.90 10.95
N GLN A 196 8.24 -28.53 10.24
CA GLN A 196 7.23 -29.42 10.83
C GLN A 196 7.61 -30.90 10.73
N LYS A 197 8.75 -31.22 10.11
CA LYS A 197 9.38 -32.53 10.09
C LYS A 197 10.58 -32.54 11.04
#